data_AF-A0A3M7CY22-F1
#
_entry.id   AF-A0A3M7CY22-F1
#
_cell.length_a   1.000
_cell.length_b   1.000
_cell.length_c   1.000
_cell.angle_alpha   90.00
_cell.angle_beta   90.00
_cell.angle_gamma   90.00
#
_symmetry.space_group_name_H-M   'P 1'
#
loop_
_entity.id
_entity.type
_entity.pdbx_description
1 polymer ?
#
loop_
_entity_poly.entity_id
_entity_poly.type
_entity_poly.pdbx_seq_one_letter_code
_entity_poly.pdbx_strand_id
1 'polypeptide(L)'
;MASLFSFLNRLLPFATPGTPLVQDLVHLAALCGVLYYGPQLQEWYQQRQTQEENAGEDSDGPQPEQREAGAEELEPEQQQQQQQQQQQNIEHAPEEPRNAEPEQARPPPPVVEDDDEEPEVGPAGGDAQAGPANTPAHRNVGAKKAKSLARRDQRRAYHEFQRAQGDAQRAREAEGAEAREAAQNAEKERRRAAEAKLEEKRAKEREEKKERERKLREEDAKRRELVVSLVREQLDEERMCDLFKVAKMVGGDVDEEWIEAILKASGMLGRKDDTMTMITGMGWAVRVTREDMDRTYHAAIEQEARDSEGRISYKALGSMLESVLRQHTTNVTG
;
A
#
# COMPACT_ATOMS: atom_id res chain seq x y z
N MET A 1 11.87 3.58 23.14
CA MET A 1 10.54 4.25 23.16
C MET A 1 9.40 3.34 23.61
N ALA A 2 9.41 2.03 23.31
CA ALA A 2 8.34 1.08 23.69
C ALA A 2 8.19 0.82 25.21
N SER A 3 9.27 0.99 25.99
CA SER A 3 9.29 0.75 27.44
C SER A 3 8.42 1.72 28.24
N LEU A 4 8.36 3.01 27.86
CA LEU A 4 7.49 3.98 28.53
C LEU A 4 5.99 3.70 28.28
N PHE A 5 5.63 3.19 27.10
CA PHE A 5 4.24 2.86 26.76
C PHE A 5 3.70 1.67 27.56
N SER A 6 4.55 0.67 27.82
CA SER A 6 4.22 -0.48 28.69
C SER A 6 3.99 -0.04 30.15
N PHE A 7 4.82 0.88 30.64
CA PHE A 7 4.73 1.38 32.02
C PHE A 7 3.50 2.27 32.24
N LEU A 8 3.15 3.10 31.25
CA LEU A 8 1.96 3.96 31.31
C LEU A 8 0.65 3.16 31.24
N ASN A 9 0.59 2.09 30.44
CA ASN A 9 -0.57 1.18 30.41
C ASN A 9 -0.78 0.40 31.72
N ARG A 10 0.24 0.27 32.56
CA ARG A 10 0.17 -0.43 33.85
C ARG A 10 -0.26 0.48 35.01
N LEU A 11 -0.10 1.80 34.87
CA LEU A 11 -0.40 2.78 35.93
C LEU A 11 -1.83 3.34 35.89
N LEU A 12 -2.56 3.18 34.77
CA LEU A 12 -3.91 3.71 34.60
C LEU A 12 -4.94 2.57 34.46
N PRO A 13 -5.68 2.24 35.54
CA PRO A 13 -6.64 1.12 35.55
C PRO A 13 -7.94 1.38 34.76
N PHE A 14 -8.01 2.44 33.95
CA PHE A 14 -9.16 2.76 33.08
C PHE A 14 -8.90 2.48 31.59
N ALA A 15 -7.71 2.02 31.21
CA ALA A 15 -7.38 1.72 29.81
C ALA A 15 -7.80 0.27 29.47
N THR A 16 -9.01 0.12 28.94
CA THR A 16 -9.44 -1.10 28.24
C THR A 16 -8.69 -1.23 26.91
N PRO A 17 -8.45 -2.45 26.39
CA PRO A 17 -7.58 -2.72 25.24
C PRO A 17 -8.14 -2.28 23.87
N GLY A 18 -9.16 -1.41 23.84
CA GLY A 18 -9.91 -1.03 22.64
C GLY A 18 -9.60 0.37 22.06
N THR A 19 -8.91 1.24 22.80
CA THR A 19 -8.51 2.57 22.31
C THR A 19 -6.98 2.70 22.36
N PRO A 20 -6.31 3.04 21.25
CA PRO A 20 -4.87 3.18 21.29
C PRO A 20 -4.54 4.39 22.16
N LEU A 21 -3.95 4.18 23.34
CA LEU A 21 -3.47 5.21 24.28
C LEU A 21 -2.64 6.32 23.59
N VAL A 22 -2.03 5.98 22.46
CA VAL A 22 -1.30 6.89 21.57
C VAL A 22 -2.22 7.97 21.00
N GLN A 23 -3.46 7.64 20.63
CA GLN A 23 -4.44 8.59 20.11
C GLN A 23 -4.79 9.63 21.18
N ASP A 24 -5.09 9.21 22.40
CA ASP A 24 -5.40 10.13 23.49
C ASP A 24 -4.18 10.98 23.90
N LEU A 25 -2.97 10.42 23.87
CA LEU A 25 -1.74 11.20 24.11
C LEU A 25 -1.45 12.19 22.98
N VAL A 26 -1.74 11.82 21.73
CA VAL A 26 -1.62 12.73 20.58
C VAL A 26 -2.68 13.81 20.64
N HIS A 27 -3.91 13.48 21.04
CA HIS A 27 -5.01 14.44 21.18
C HIS A 27 -4.72 15.39 22.36
N LEU A 28 -4.24 14.86 23.49
CA LEU A 28 -3.80 15.66 24.63
C LEU A 28 -2.62 16.56 24.26
N ALA A 29 -1.61 16.05 23.56
CA ALA A 29 -0.48 16.85 23.09
C ALA A 29 -0.91 17.94 22.11
N ALA A 30 -1.85 17.64 21.20
CA ALA A 30 -2.43 18.62 20.29
C ALA A 30 -3.23 19.69 21.04
N LEU A 31 -4.04 19.30 22.02
CA LEU A 31 -4.89 20.20 22.82
C LEU A 31 -4.03 21.07 23.75
N CYS A 32 -2.98 20.50 24.36
CA CYS A 32 -1.96 21.24 25.10
C CYS A 32 -1.16 22.19 24.19
N GLY A 33 -0.83 21.77 22.96
CA GLY A 33 -0.19 22.63 21.98
C GLY A 33 -1.09 23.82 21.61
N VAL A 34 -2.36 23.58 21.32
CA VAL A 34 -3.35 24.63 21.01
C VAL A 34 -3.59 25.54 22.22
N LEU A 35 -3.62 25.03 23.45
CA LEU A 35 -3.77 25.86 24.66
C LEU A 35 -2.51 26.68 24.98
N TYR A 36 -1.32 26.11 24.74
CA TYR A 36 -0.05 26.80 24.97
C TYR A 36 0.18 27.93 23.97
N TYR A 37 -0.10 27.66 22.69
CA TYR A 37 -0.03 28.67 21.62
C TYR A 37 -1.33 29.47 21.45
N GLY A 38 -2.39 29.13 22.18
CA GLY A 38 -3.70 29.78 22.14
C GLY A 38 -3.66 31.29 22.32
N PRO A 39 -3.00 31.84 23.35
CA PRO A 39 -2.87 33.29 23.49
C PRO A 39 -2.12 33.94 22.31
N GLN A 40 -1.10 33.28 21.75
CA GLN A 40 -0.36 33.78 20.59
C GLN A 40 -1.17 33.71 19.28
N LEU A 41 -2.00 32.67 19.10
CA LEU A 41 -2.92 32.58 17.96
C LEU A 41 -4.03 33.62 18.05
N GLN A 42 -4.52 33.92 19.25
CA GLN A 42 -5.54 34.94 19.48
C GLN A 42 -5.01 36.34 19.15
N GLU A 43 -3.78 36.67 19.55
CA GLU A 43 -3.13 37.94 19.18
C GLU A 43 -2.94 38.06 17.66
N TRP A 44 -2.54 36.98 16.99
CA TRP A 44 -2.37 36.96 15.53
C TRP A 44 -3.71 37.14 14.79
N TYR A 45 -4.78 36.52 15.28
CA TYR A 45 -6.12 36.69 14.70
C TYR A 45 -6.68 38.10 14.93
N GLN A 46 -6.50 38.67 16.13
CA GLN A 46 -6.91 40.03 16.42
C GLN A 46 -6.13 41.04 15.57
N GLN A 47 -4.81 40.88 15.41
CA GLN A 47 -4.01 41.73 14.51
C GLN A 47 -4.50 41.69 13.05
N ARG A 48 -4.99 40.53 12.60
CA ARG A 48 -5.53 40.36 11.25
C ARG A 48 -6.89 41.04 11.07
N GLN A 49 -7.78 40.93 12.06
CA GLN A 49 -9.05 41.65 12.07
C GLN A 49 -8.85 43.16 12.15
N THR A 50 -7.93 43.65 12.98
CA THR A 50 -7.64 45.09 13.09
C THR A 50 -6.96 45.64 11.82
N GLN A 51 -6.22 44.79 11.09
CA GLN A 51 -5.62 45.16 9.80
C GLN A 51 -6.64 45.16 8.66
N GLU A 52 -7.66 44.29 8.68
CA GLU A 52 -8.78 44.32 7.75
C GLU A 52 -9.75 45.49 8.03
N GLU A 53 -9.96 45.86 9.30
CA GLU A 53 -10.75 47.05 9.67
C GLU A 53 -10.03 48.37 9.34
N ASN A 54 -8.71 48.47 9.56
CA ASN A 54 -7.95 49.69 9.19
C ASN A 54 -7.59 49.77 7.69
N ALA A 55 -7.70 48.68 6.93
CA ALA A 55 -7.54 48.71 5.47
C ALA A 55 -8.84 49.05 4.72
N GLY A 56 -9.95 49.22 5.43
CA GLY A 56 -11.27 49.53 4.88
C GLY A 56 -11.69 51.01 4.91
N GLU A 57 -10.92 51.90 5.55
CA GLU A 57 -11.21 53.34 5.60
C GLU A 57 -10.47 54.10 4.49
N ASP A 58 -10.83 53.83 3.24
CA ASP A 58 -10.63 54.76 2.12
C ASP A 58 -11.50 54.30 0.93
N SER A 59 -12.83 54.38 1.06
CA SER A 59 -13.73 54.55 -0.08
C SER A 59 -15.13 55.00 0.34
N ASP A 60 -15.48 56.16 -0.21
CA ASP A 60 -16.76 56.87 -0.19
C ASP A 60 -17.97 55.98 -0.59
N GLY A 61 -19.16 56.27 -0.03
CA GLY A 61 -20.39 55.44 -0.07
C GLY A 61 -21.11 55.28 -1.44
N PRO A 62 -22.43 54.92 -1.53
CA PRO A 62 -23.49 55.00 -0.52
C PRO A 62 -24.44 53.77 -0.39
N GLN A 63 -25.27 53.81 0.67
CA GLN A 63 -26.41 52.94 1.00
C GLN A 63 -27.54 52.96 -0.05
N PRO A 64 -28.46 51.95 -0.10
CA PRO A 64 -29.73 52.10 0.66
C PRO A 64 -30.39 50.80 1.20
N GLU A 65 -31.14 50.96 2.30
CA GLU A 65 -32.49 50.45 2.69
C GLU A 65 -33.11 49.22 1.98
N GLN A 66 -33.93 48.30 2.55
CA GLN A 66 -34.73 48.18 3.79
C GLN A 66 -35.38 46.75 3.76
N ARG A 67 -35.43 46.02 4.89
CA ARG A 67 -36.66 45.40 5.46
C ARG A 67 -36.36 44.55 6.70
N GLU A 68 -36.87 45.03 7.83
CA GLU A 68 -37.05 44.27 9.06
C GLU A 68 -38.30 43.37 8.97
N ALA A 69 -38.24 42.20 9.62
CA ALA A 69 -39.13 41.78 10.72
C ALA A 69 -39.35 40.27 10.73
N GLY A 70 -39.06 39.62 11.87
CA GLY A 70 -39.55 38.27 12.17
C GLY A 70 -38.59 37.46 13.05
N ALA A 71 -38.85 37.47 14.35
CA ALA A 71 -38.18 36.69 15.38
C ALA A 71 -38.27 35.17 15.16
N GLU A 72 -37.25 34.41 15.55
CA GLU A 72 -37.28 33.52 16.71
C GLU A 72 -35.99 32.69 16.82
N GLU A 73 -35.51 32.62 18.04
CA GLU A 73 -34.40 31.85 18.59
C GLU A 73 -34.69 30.35 18.52
N LEU A 74 -33.85 29.53 17.86
CA LEU A 74 -33.88 28.07 17.97
C LEU A 74 -32.47 27.46 17.80
N GLU A 75 -32.16 26.53 18.70
CA GLU A 75 -30.87 25.95 19.09
C GLU A 75 -30.13 25.12 18.03
N PRO A 76 -28.79 24.93 18.17
CA PRO A 76 -27.96 24.16 17.24
C PRO A 76 -27.99 22.62 17.44
N GLU A 77 -29.04 22.04 18.03
CA GLU A 77 -29.11 20.58 18.26
C GLU A 77 -29.71 19.75 17.11
N GLN A 78 -30.31 20.36 16.07
CA GLN A 78 -30.96 19.59 14.98
C GLN A 78 -30.06 19.26 13.78
N GLN A 79 -28.85 19.83 13.67
CA GLN A 79 -27.94 19.49 12.57
C GLN A 79 -27.08 18.24 12.82
N GLN A 80 -26.97 17.75 14.06
CA GLN A 80 -26.19 16.54 14.36
C GLN A 80 -26.95 15.22 14.17
N GLN A 81 -28.29 15.23 14.16
CA GLN A 81 -29.07 13.99 13.97
C GLN A 81 -29.21 13.54 12.50
N GLN A 82 -28.95 14.40 11.51
CA GLN A 82 -28.99 13.97 10.10
C GLN A 82 -27.67 13.34 9.59
N GLN A 83 -26.54 13.52 10.29
CA GLN A 83 -25.28 12.89 9.89
C GLN A 83 -25.04 11.51 10.53
N GLN A 84 -25.77 11.14 11.60
CA GLN A 84 -25.61 9.82 12.23
C GLN A 84 -26.45 8.70 11.61
N GLN A 85 -27.44 8.99 10.76
CA GLN A 85 -28.26 7.94 10.11
C GLN A 85 -27.66 7.35 8.82
N GLN A 86 -26.56 7.89 8.28
CA GLN A 86 -25.93 7.33 7.06
C GLN A 86 -24.78 6.35 7.34
N GLN A 87 -24.36 6.15 8.59
CA GLN A 87 -23.22 5.26 8.92
C GLN A 87 -23.60 3.93 9.60
N GLN A 88 -24.88 3.66 9.86
CA GLN A 88 -25.32 2.41 10.54
C GLN A 88 -26.05 1.41 9.62
N ASN A 89 -25.77 1.38 8.31
CA ASN A 89 -26.38 0.40 7.41
C ASN A 89 -25.38 -0.43 6.59
N ILE A 90 -24.18 -0.66 7.13
CA ILE A 90 -23.19 -1.59 6.55
C ILE A 90 -22.83 -2.65 7.58
N GLU A 91 -23.84 -3.34 8.11
CA GLU A 91 -23.57 -4.55 8.91
C GLU A 91 -24.78 -5.50 8.88
N HIS A 92 -25.15 -5.99 7.69
CA HIS A 92 -25.72 -7.33 7.45
C HIS A 92 -26.21 -7.42 6.00
N ALA A 93 -25.47 -8.13 5.15
CA ALA A 93 -26.01 -8.67 3.91
C ALA A 93 -25.55 -10.13 3.80
N PRO A 94 -26.48 -11.10 3.65
CA PRO A 94 -26.13 -12.51 3.47
C PRO A 94 -25.52 -12.73 2.08
N GLU A 95 -24.56 -13.67 1.99
CA GLU A 95 -23.99 -14.12 0.72
C GLU A 95 -25.08 -14.70 -0.19
N GLU A 96 -25.22 -14.14 -1.39
CA GLU A 96 -26.02 -14.68 -2.49
C GLU A 96 -25.15 -14.90 -3.76
N PRO A 97 -25.55 -15.84 -4.64
CA PRO A 97 -24.63 -16.58 -5.49
C PRO A 97 -24.15 -15.78 -6.71
N ARG A 98 -22.94 -16.13 -7.17
CA ARG A 98 -22.35 -15.68 -8.44
C ARG A 98 -23.30 -15.98 -9.61
N ASN A 99 -24.08 -14.99 -10.02
CA ASN A 99 -24.73 -14.96 -11.32
C ASN A 99 -23.80 -14.28 -12.33
N ALA A 100 -23.67 -14.93 -13.48
CA ALA A 100 -22.86 -14.51 -14.62
C ALA A 100 -23.22 -13.10 -15.11
N GLU A 101 -22.21 -12.42 -15.65
CA GLU A 101 -22.33 -11.13 -16.35
C GLU A 101 -23.51 -11.13 -17.33
N PRO A 102 -24.35 -10.08 -17.37
CA PRO A 102 -25.20 -9.86 -18.52
C PRO A 102 -24.34 -9.29 -19.64
N GLU A 103 -24.07 -10.12 -20.66
CA GLU A 103 -23.58 -9.66 -21.96
C GLU A 103 -24.45 -8.48 -22.44
N GLN A 104 -23.84 -7.31 -22.59
CA GLN A 104 -24.48 -6.19 -23.27
C GLN A 104 -24.61 -6.53 -24.75
N ALA A 105 -25.77 -7.05 -25.13
CA ALA A 105 -26.15 -7.24 -26.52
C ALA A 105 -26.16 -5.89 -27.26
N ARG A 106 -25.26 -5.73 -28.23
CA ARG A 106 -25.38 -4.68 -29.26
C ARG A 106 -26.73 -4.86 -29.99
N PRO A 107 -27.48 -3.78 -30.26
CA PRO A 107 -28.63 -3.88 -31.14
C PRO A 107 -28.16 -4.30 -32.55
N PRO A 108 -28.87 -5.23 -33.22
CA PRO A 108 -28.48 -5.69 -34.55
C PRO A 108 -28.66 -4.56 -35.59
N PRO A 109 -27.81 -4.51 -36.64
CA PRO A 109 -28.02 -3.59 -37.76
C PRO A 109 -29.32 -3.95 -38.51
N PRO A 110 -29.98 -2.97 -39.16
CA PRO A 110 -31.19 -3.23 -39.92
C PRO A 110 -30.87 -4.15 -41.12
N VAL A 111 -31.62 -5.26 -41.19
CA VAL A 111 -31.66 -6.16 -42.35
C VAL A 111 -32.39 -5.43 -43.48
N VAL A 112 -31.70 -5.22 -44.59
CA VAL A 112 -32.32 -4.90 -45.88
C VAL A 112 -32.48 -6.25 -46.58
N GLU A 113 -33.72 -6.70 -46.75
CA GLU A 113 -34.04 -7.82 -47.63
C GLU A 113 -33.84 -7.34 -49.07
N ASP A 114 -32.72 -7.76 -49.69
CA ASP A 114 -32.57 -7.86 -51.13
C ASP A 114 -33.17 -9.22 -51.54
N ASP A 115 -34.21 -9.18 -52.37
CA ASP A 115 -34.64 -10.30 -53.19
C ASP A 115 -34.78 -9.75 -54.62
N ASP A 116 -33.83 -10.11 -55.48
CA ASP A 116 -34.08 -10.69 -56.80
C ASP A 116 -32.75 -10.92 -57.56
N GLU A 117 -32.41 -12.21 -57.61
CA GLU A 117 -31.51 -13.00 -58.46
C GLU A 117 -30.81 -12.35 -59.70
N GLU A 118 -29.47 -12.38 -59.65
CA GLU A 118 -28.44 -12.84 -60.63
C GLU A 118 -28.78 -13.06 -62.15
N PRO A 119 -27.80 -12.92 -63.10
CA PRO A 119 -26.46 -13.53 -62.97
C PRO A 119 -25.24 -12.79 -63.56
N GLU A 120 -24.09 -13.32 -63.11
CA GLU A 120 -22.73 -13.15 -63.63
C GLU A 120 -22.61 -13.22 -65.16
N VAL A 121 -21.75 -12.35 -65.71
CA VAL A 121 -21.02 -12.65 -66.95
C VAL A 121 -19.59 -12.14 -66.80
N GLY A 122 -18.62 -13.06 -66.81
CA GLY A 122 -17.18 -12.77 -66.76
C GLY A 122 -16.63 -12.07 -68.02
N PRO A 123 -15.36 -11.64 -68.01
CA PRO A 123 -14.77 -10.86 -69.10
C PRO A 123 -14.27 -11.80 -70.21
N ALA A 124 -14.81 -11.66 -71.42
CA ALA A 124 -14.26 -12.25 -72.63
C ALA A 124 -14.06 -11.17 -73.68
N GLY A 125 -12.83 -11.09 -74.18
CA GLY A 125 -12.31 -10.00 -74.99
C GLY A 125 -12.97 -9.81 -76.35
N GLY A 126 -12.80 -8.61 -76.87
CA GLY A 126 -13.04 -8.25 -78.26
C GLY A 126 -12.27 -6.98 -78.57
N ASP A 127 -11.19 -7.12 -79.33
CA ASP A 127 -10.50 -6.02 -79.99
C ASP A 127 -11.50 -5.15 -80.75
N ALA A 128 -11.64 -3.89 -80.34
CA ALA A 128 -12.36 -2.88 -81.09
C ALA A 128 -11.61 -1.55 -80.96
N GLN A 129 -10.61 -1.42 -81.82
CA GLN A 129 -10.17 -0.20 -82.51
C GLN A 129 -10.72 1.12 -81.93
N ALA A 130 -9.82 1.93 -81.39
CA ALA A 130 -10.07 3.31 -80.99
C ALA A 130 -10.63 4.13 -82.16
N GLY A 131 -11.96 4.16 -82.27
CA GLY A 131 -12.71 5.09 -83.11
C GLY A 131 -12.87 6.44 -82.40
N PRO A 132 -13.12 7.52 -83.15
CA PRO A 132 -13.14 8.88 -82.61
C PRO A 132 -14.19 9.00 -81.51
N ALA A 133 -13.85 9.77 -80.47
CA ALA A 133 -14.70 10.05 -79.32
C ALA A 133 -16.17 10.21 -79.74
N ASN A 134 -17.00 9.28 -79.28
CA ASN A 134 -18.43 9.24 -79.53
C ASN A 134 -19.06 10.42 -78.78
N THR A 135 -19.01 11.60 -79.39
CA THR A 135 -19.74 12.76 -78.91
C THR A 135 -21.22 12.39 -78.95
N PRO A 136 -21.99 12.67 -77.87
CA PRO A 136 -23.36 12.19 -77.77
C PRO A 136 -24.17 12.74 -78.95
N ALA A 137 -24.59 11.84 -79.85
CA ALA A 137 -25.41 12.21 -81.00
C ALA A 137 -26.72 12.83 -80.49
N HIS A 138 -26.87 14.14 -80.68
CA HIS A 138 -28.08 14.89 -80.35
C HIS A 138 -29.22 14.44 -81.27
N ARG A 139 -29.89 13.35 -80.90
CA ARG A 139 -31.14 12.92 -81.51
C ARG A 139 -32.24 13.86 -81.03
N ASN A 140 -33.01 14.43 -81.96
CA ASN A 140 -34.19 15.23 -81.64
C ASN A 140 -35.24 14.35 -80.93
N VAL A 141 -35.19 14.34 -79.62
CA VAL A 141 -36.15 13.64 -78.76
C VAL A 141 -37.35 14.53 -78.49
N GLY A 142 -38.55 13.94 -78.49
CA GLY A 142 -39.77 14.67 -78.15
C GLY A 142 -39.71 15.30 -76.75
N ALA A 143 -40.47 16.39 -76.53
CA ALA A 143 -40.38 17.23 -75.34
C ALA A 143 -40.41 16.47 -73.99
N LYS A 144 -41.20 15.40 -73.88
CA LYS A 144 -41.26 14.55 -72.67
C LYS A 144 -39.95 13.81 -72.40
N LYS A 145 -39.33 13.27 -73.46
CA LYS A 145 -38.06 12.53 -73.38
C LYS A 145 -36.88 13.47 -73.16
N ALA A 146 -36.90 14.67 -73.76
CA ALA A 146 -35.92 15.72 -73.47
C ALA A 146 -35.92 16.10 -71.97
N LYS A 147 -37.10 16.31 -71.38
CA LYS A 147 -37.23 16.65 -69.94
C LYS A 147 -36.80 15.51 -69.02
N SER A 148 -37.08 14.25 -69.39
CA SER A 148 -36.62 13.07 -68.64
C SER A 148 -35.10 12.92 -68.69
N LEU A 149 -34.49 13.10 -69.87
CA LEU A 149 -33.03 13.06 -70.02
C LEU A 149 -32.37 14.20 -69.24
N ALA A 150 -32.88 15.43 -69.32
CA ALA A 150 -32.35 16.55 -68.54
C ALA A 150 -32.39 16.29 -67.02
N ARG A 151 -33.46 15.67 -66.50
CA ARG A 151 -33.52 15.26 -65.08
C ARG A 151 -32.51 14.16 -64.74
N ARG A 152 -32.28 13.21 -65.65
CA ARG A 152 -31.27 12.16 -65.48
C ARG A 152 -29.86 12.74 -65.47
N ASP A 153 -29.57 13.68 -66.38
CA ASP A 153 -28.28 14.36 -66.47
C ASP A 153 -28.04 15.26 -65.26
N GLN A 154 -29.06 15.95 -64.75
CA GLN A 154 -28.98 16.70 -63.48
C GLN A 154 -28.64 15.78 -62.30
N ARG A 155 -29.27 14.60 -62.20
CA ARG A 155 -28.92 13.62 -61.15
C ARG A 155 -27.50 13.11 -61.29
N ARG A 156 -27.06 12.79 -62.52
CA ARG A 156 -25.68 12.37 -62.79
C ARG A 156 -24.68 13.46 -62.40
N ALA A 157 -24.91 14.69 -62.84
CA ALA A 157 -24.07 15.84 -62.52
C ALA A 157 -24.00 16.11 -61.01
N TYR A 158 -25.12 15.95 -60.29
CA TYR A 158 -25.14 16.09 -58.83
C TYR A 158 -24.30 15.01 -58.13
N HIS A 159 -24.44 13.74 -58.53
CA HIS A 159 -23.64 12.65 -57.95
C HIS A 159 -22.15 12.75 -58.32
N GLU A 160 -21.82 13.20 -59.53
CA GLU A 160 -20.45 13.48 -59.95
C GLU A 160 -19.84 14.64 -59.16
N PHE A 161 -20.60 15.71 -58.95
CA PHE A 161 -20.20 16.81 -58.08
C PHE A 161 -19.96 16.34 -56.64
N GLN A 162 -20.84 15.51 -56.10
CA GLN A 162 -20.69 14.97 -54.74
C GLN A 162 -19.44 14.07 -54.62
N ARG A 163 -19.14 13.25 -55.64
CA ARG A 163 -17.89 12.48 -55.69
C ARG A 163 -16.67 13.38 -55.79
N ALA A 164 -16.70 14.37 -56.69
CA ALA A 164 -15.62 15.34 -56.84
C ALA A 164 -15.36 16.15 -55.56
N GLN A 165 -16.40 16.51 -54.80
CA GLN A 165 -16.23 17.13 -53.49
C GLN A 165 -15.58 16.19 -52.48
N GLY A 166 -16.01 14.93 -52.42
CA GLY A 166 -15.39 13.92 -51.55
C GLY A 166 -13.93 13.62 -51.92
N ASP A 167 -13.63 13.54 -53.22
CA ASP A 167 -12.27 13.33 -53.72
C ASP A 167 -11.36 14.52 -53.43
N ALA A 168 -11.86 15.75 -53.63
CA ALA A 168 -11.14 16.97 -53.27
C ALA A 168 -10.89 17.07 -51.75
N GLN A 169 -11.82 16.59 -50.92
CA GLN A 169 -11.63 16.55 -49.46
C GLN A 169 -10.59 15.49 -49.06
N ARG A 170 -10.67 14.27 -49.62
CA ARG A 170 -9.67 13.21 -49.37
C ARG A 170 -8.28 13.62 -49.82
N ALA A 171 -8.14 14.31 -50.95
CA ALA A 171 -6.86 14.81 -51.44
C ALA A 171 -6.24 15.83 -50.46
N ARG A 172 -7.03 16.79 -49.95
CA ARG A 172 -6.57 17.75 -48.94
C ARG A 172 -6.18 17.10 -47.61
N GLU A 173 -6.92 16.08 -47.19
CA GLU A 173 -6.63 15.33 -45.97
C GLU A 173 -5.35 14.49 -46.12
N ALA A 174 -5.13 13.88 -47.29
CA ALA A 174 -3.92 13.11 -47.62
C ALA A 174 -2.67 13.98 -47.69
N GLU A 175 -2.73 15.16 -48.33
CA GLU A 175 -1.63 16.12 -48.41
C GLU A 175 -1.17 16.60 -47.02
N GLY A 176 -2.09 16.70 -46.05
CA GLY A 176 -1.80 17.07 -44.67
C GLY A 176 -1.69 15.90 -43.69
N ALA A 177 -1.88 14.65 -44.14
CA ALA A 177 -1.87 13.47 -43.26
C ALA A 177 -0.46 13.20 -42.75
N GLU A 178 0.51 13.09 -43.67
CA GLU A 178 1.90 12.75 -43.32
C GLU A 178 2.53 13.76 -42.37
N ALA A 179 2.28 15.07 -42.57
CA ALA A 179 2.80 16.11 -41.69
C ALA A 179 2.17 16.07 -40.29
N ARG A 180 0.87 15.76 -40.18
CA ARG A 180 0.17 15.61 -38.89
C ARG A 180 0.60 14.34 -38.17
N GLU A 181 0.78 13.25 -38.90
CA GLU A 181 1.25 11.98 -38.36
C GLU A 181 2.70 12.07 -37.88
N ALA A 182 3.58 12.71 -38.66
CA ALA A 182 4.97 12.95 -38.25
C ALA A 182 5.05 13.84 -37.01
N ALA A 183 4.22 14.90 -36.92
CA ALA A 183 4.15 15.76 -35.74
C ALA A 183 3.64 15.02 -34.49
N GLN A 184 2.59 14.20 -34.65
CA GLN A 184 2.06 13.38 -33.55
C GLN A 184 3.06 12.30 -33.10
N ASN A 185 3.79 11.69 -34.03
CA ASN A 185 4.80 10.68 -33.70
C ASN A 185 6.00 11.30 -32.99
N ALA A 186 6.49 12.46 -33.43
CA ALA A 186 7.56 13.17 -32.73
C ALA A 186 7.15 13.58 -31.30
N GLU A 187 5.89 13.98 -31.08
CA GLU A 187 5.38 14.25 -29.74
C GLU A 187 5.27 12.97 -28.89
N LYS A 188 4.74 11.88 -29.45
CA LYS A 188 4.67 10.56 -28.79
C LYS A 188 6.05 10.06 -28.38
N GLU A 189 7.06 10.22 -29.23
CA GLU A 189 8.44 9.83 -28.93
C GLU A 189 9.03 10.63 -27.76
N ARG A 190 8.76 11.95 -27.70
CA ARG A 190 9.17 12.78 -26.56
C ARG A 190 8.51 12.36 -25.27
N ARG A 191 7.21 12.05 -25.30
CA ARG A 191 6.47 11.53 -24.13
C ARG A 191 7.01 10.17 -23.70
N ARG A 192 7.21 9.25 -24.64
CA ARG A 192 7.78 7.92 -24.39
C ARG A 192 9.18 8.00 -23.77
N ALA A 193 10.03 8.90 -24.27
CA ALA A 193 11.36 9.10 -23.71
C ALA A 193 11.32 9.68 -22.28
N ALA A 194 10.36 10.55 -21.98
CA ALA A 194 10.15 11.07 -20.63
C ALA A 194 9.58 10.01 -19.68
N GLU A 195 8.60 9.22 -20.13
CA GLU A 195 8.00 8.12 -19.38
C GLU A 195 9.01 7.01 -19.10
N ALA A 196 9.84 6.63 -20.09
CA ALA A 196 10.91 5.65 -19.89
C ALA A 196 11.93 6.10 -18.84
N LYS A 197 12.32 7.39 -18.84
CA LYS A 197 13.21 7.95 -17.81
C LYS A 197 12.56 7.95 -16.43
N LEU A 198 11.25 8.19 -16.35
CA LEU A 198 10.52 8.16 -15.10
C LEU A 198 10.34 6.72 -14.59
N GLU A 199 10.08 5.77 -15.49
CA GLU A 199 9.98 4.35 -15.17
C GLU A 199 11.32 3.79 -14.69
N GLU A 200 12.44 4.15 -15.34
CA GLU A 200 13.78 3.74 -14.92
C GLU A 200 14.10 4.27 -13.50
N LYS A 201 13.77 5.54 -13.22
CA LYS A 201 13.92 6.10 -11.86
C LYS A 201 13.06 5.37 -10.83
N ARG A 202 11.78 5.12 -11.15
CA ARG A 202 10.87 4.38 -10.27
C ARG A 202 11.32 2.93 -10.07
N ALA A 203 11.86 2.28 -11.10
CA ALA A 203 12.40 0.93 -10.99
C ALA A 203 13.62 0.91 -10.07
N LYS A 204 14.57 1.84 -10.25
CA LYS A 204 15.74 2.01 -9.37
C LYS A 204 15.34 2.26 -7.93
N GLU A 205 14.40 3.18 -7.67
CA GLU A 205 13.92 3.44 -6.30
C GLU A 205 13.28 2.21 -5.66
N ARG A 206 12.50 1.42 -6.42
CA ARG A 206 11.92 0.16 -5.93
C ARG A 206 13.00 -0.88 -5.63
N GLU A 207 14.02 -0.99 -6.49
CA GLU A 207 15.14 -1.91 -6.27
C GLU A 207 15.97 -1.51 -5.06
N GLU A 208 16.31 -0.24 -4.90
CA GLU A 208 17.03 0.28 -3.72
C GLU A 208 16.21 0.10 -2.42
N LYS A 209 14.89 0.24 -2.48
CA LYS A 209 14.03 -0.04 -1.32
C LYS A 209 14.06 -1.54 -0.98
N LYS A 210 13.91 -2.41 -1.98
CA LYS A 210 13.98 -3.87 -1.79
C LYS A 210 15.35 -4.31 -1.26
N GLU A 211 16.43 -3.72 -1.77
CA GLU A 211 17.78 -4.05 -1.32
C GLU A 211 18.04 -3.58 0.11
N ARG A 212 17.60 -2.38 0.49
CA ARG A 212 17.69 -1.91 1.88
C ARG A 212 16.92 -2.79 2.84
N GLU A 213 15.69 -3.15 2.50
CA GLU A 213 14.87 -4.06 3.32
C GLU A 213 15.51 -5.46 3.42
N ARG A 214 16.02 -5.99 2.30
CA ARG A 214 16.75 -7.26 2.29
C ARG A 214 17.98 -7.20 3.17
N LYS A 215 18.78 -6.14 3.05
CA LYS A 215 20.01 -5.95 3.84
C LYS A 215 19.71 -5.86 5.33
N LEU A 216 18.68 -5.11 5.73
CA LEU A 216 18.24 -5.04 7.14
C LEU A 216 17.81 -6.42 7.66
N ARG A 217 17.02 -7.17 6.87
CA ARG A 217 16.60 -8.53 7.23
C ARG A 217 17.78 -9.48 7.35
N GLU A 218 18.76 -9.40 6.45
CA GLU A 218 19.99 -10.20 6.51
C GLU A 218 20.86 -9.83 7.70
N GLU A 219 20.99 -8.55 8.04
CA GLU A 219 21.72 -8.09 9.22
C GLU A 219 21.06 -8.59 10.51
N ASP A 220 19.72 -8.49 10.61
CA ASP A 220 18.98 -9.02 11.75
C ASP A 220 19.11 -10.54 11.85
N ALA A 221 19.05 -11.27 10.73
CA ALA A 221 19.25 -12.71 10.70
C ALA A 221 20.67 -13.09 11.17
N LYS A 222 21.70 -12.38 10.70
CA LYS A 222 23.09 -12.57 11.13
C LYS A 222 23.27 -12.31 12.62
N ARG A 223 22.62 -11.28 13.18
CA ARG A 223 22.66 -11.01 14.62
C ARG A 223 22.02 -12.13 15.42
N ARG A 224 20.87 -12.64 14.98
CA ARG A 224 20.19 -13.78 15.62
C ARG A 224 21.06 -15.04 15.58
N GLU A 225 21.69 -15.31 14.44
CA GLU A 225 22.61 -16.44 14.28
C GLU A 225 23.82 -16.31 15.20
N LEU A 226 24.43 -15.12 15.28
CA LEU A 226 25.55 -14.82 16.17
C LEU A 226 25.20 -15.08 17.65
N VAL A 227 24.01 -14.65 18.10
CA VAL A 227 23.54 -14.91 19.47
C VAL A 227 23.44 -16.42 19.72
N VAL A 228 22.80 -17.15 18.80
CA VAL A 228 22.62 -18.59 18.92
C VAL A 228 23.97 -19.31 18.92
N SER A 229 24.91 -18.91 18.07
CA SER A 229 26.24 -19.52 18.03
C SER A 229 27.02 -19.28 19.31
N LEU A 230 27.07 -18.03 19.79
CA LEU A 230 27.77 -17.67 21.03
C LEU A 230 27.21 -18.39 22.25
N VAL A 231 25.88 -18.41 22.40
CA VAL A 231 25.24 -19.11 23.52
C VAL A 231 25.43 -20.62 23.40
N ARG A 232 25.38 -21.19 22.19
CA ARG A 232 25.61 -22.62 22.00
C ARG A 232 27.04 -23.01 22.37
N GLU A 233 28.03 -22.28 21.86
CA GLU A 233 29.45 -22.49 22.16
C GLU A 233 29.71 -22.42 23.67
N GLN A 234 29.24 -21.36 24.34
CA GLN A 234 29.39 -21.22 25.79
C GLN A 234 28.65 -22.32 26.58
N LEU A 235 27.45 -22.74 26.15
CA LEU A 235 26.75 -23.85 26.82
C LEU A 235 27.41 -25.21 26.56
N ASP A 236 28.10 -25.39 25.43
CA ASP A 236 28.83 -26.62 25.10
C ASP A 236 30.13 -26.71 25.92
N GLU A 237 30.86 -25.60 26.09
CA GLU A 237 32.12 -25.52 26.82
C GLU A 237 31.95 -25.38 28.34
N GLU A 238 31.19 -24.38 28.78
CA GLU A 238 31.10 -23.98 30.19
C GLU A 238 29.83 -24.51 30.89
N ARG A 239 28.88 -25.08 30.15
CA ARG A 239 27.52 -25.44 30.64
C ARG A 239 26.68 -24.27 31.14
N MET A 240 27.23 -23.06 31.18
CA MET A 240 26.58 -21.84 31.63
C MET A 240 27.00 -20.65 30.77
N CYS A 241 26.07 -19.75 30.51
CA CYS A 241 26.26 -18.61 29.63
C CYS A 241 25.56 -17.38 30.25
N ASP A 242 26.31 -16.29 30.38
CA ASP A 242 25.81 -15.00 30.88
C ASP A 242 25.19 -14.20 29.73
N LEU A 243 23.87 -14.06 29.73
CA LEU A 243 23.13 -13.39 28.66
C LEU A 243 23.44 -11.89 28.60
N PHE A 244 23.80 -11.25 29.72
CA PHE A 244 24.22 -9.84 29.73
C PHE A 244 25.53 -9.65 28.99
N LYS A 245 26.48 -10.58 29.16
CA LYS A 245 27.75 -10.54 28.40
C LYS A 245 27.49 -10.76 26.91
N VAL A 246 26.61 -11.70 26.56
CA VAL A 246 26.24 -11.93 25.15
C VAL A 246 25.59 -10.69 24.53
N ALA A 247 24.64 -10.05 25.22
CA ALA A 247 24.02 -8.80 24.78
C ALA A 247 25.07 -7.71 24.52
N LYS A 248 26.04 -7.57 25.44
CA LYS A 248 27.13 -6.59 25.30
C LYS A 248 28.08 -6.90 24.13
N MET A 249 28.35 -8.18 23.85
CA MET A 249 29.21 -8.60 22.73
C MET A 249 28.54 -8.39 21.37
N VAL A 250 27.24 -8.67 21.27
CA VAL A 250 26.46 -8.44 20.05
C VAL A 250 26.26 -6.94 19.80
N GLY A 251 26.09 -6.16 20.87
CA GLY A 251 25.94 -4.72 20.83
C GLY A 251 24.59 -4.24 20.28
N GLY A 252 24.40 -2.92 20.28
CA GLY A 252 23.14 -2.28 19.90
C GLY A 252 22.08 -2.30 21.01
N ASP A 253 20.82 -2.10 20.64
CA ASP A 253 19.66 -2.13 21.55
C ASP A 253 19.19 -3.57 21.82
N VAL A 254 20.13 -4.47 22.09
CA VAL A 254 19.85 -5.88 22.41
C VAL A 254 19.75 -6.04 23.92
N ASP A 255 18.62 -6.55 24.40
CA ASP A 255 18.37 -6.87 25.81
C ASP A 255 18.24 -8.39 26.05
N GLU A 256 18.18 -8.77 27.33
CA GLU A 256 18.04 -10.16 27.76
C GLU A 256 16.74 -10.79 27.24
N GLU A 257 15.63 -10.03 27.24
CA GLU A 257 14.32 -10.49 26.77
C GLU A 257 14.35 -10.84 25.27
N TRP A 258 15.03 -10.03 24.46
CA TRP A 258 15.21 -10.30 23.04
C TRP A 258 16.08 -11.54 22.80
N ILE A 259 17.16 -11.73 23.56
CA ILE A 259 17.98 -12.95 23.50
C ILE A 259 17.15 -14.17 23.90
N GLU A 260 16.40 -14.09 24.99
CA GLU A 260 15.49 -15.15 25.43
C GLU A 260 14.49 -15.53 24.34
N ALA A 261 13.89 -14.55 23.66
CA ALA A 261 12.97 -14.80 22.55
C ALA A 261 13.65 -15.56 21.40
N ILE A 262 14.90 -15.23 21.07
CA ILE A 262 15.69 -15.94 20.06
C ILE A 262 15.99 -17.36 20.50
N LEU A 263 16.40 -17.57 21.76
CA LEU A 263 16.73 -18.90 22.29
C LEU A 263 15.49 -19.80 22.37
N LYS A 264 14.32 -19.23 22.67
CA LYS A 264 13.02 -19.93 22.58
C LYS A 264 12.72 -20.32 21.13
N ALA A 265 12.83 -19.37 20.20
CA ALA A 265 12.54 -19.61 18.78
C ALA A 265 13.52 -20.60 18.13
N SER A 266 14.77 -20.65 18.59
CA SER A 266 15.78 -21.61 18.10
C SER A 266 15.64 -23.01 18.71
N GLY A 267 14.73 -23.20 19.67
CA GLY A 267 14.52 -24.47 20.36
C GLY A 267 15.68 -24.88 21.27
N MET A 268 16.49 -23.93 21.74
CA MET A 268 17.60 -24.20 22.64
C MET A 268 17.17 -24.42 24.10
N LEU A 269 16.01 -23.89 24.48
CA LEU A 269 15.47 -24.03 25.83
C LEU A 269 14.61 -25.27 25.97
N GLY A 270 14.53 -25.79 27.20
CA GLY A 270 13.74 -26.96 27.55
C GLY A 270 14.57 -28.22 27.69
N ARG A 271 13.86 -29.36 27.80
CA ARG A 271 14.48 -30.67 27.92
C ARG A 271 14.74 -31.25 26.55
N LYS A 272 15.98 -31.63 26.28
CA LYS A 272 16.40 -32.38 25.10
C LYS A 272 17.21 -33.58 25.52
N ASP A 273 16.72 -34.77 25.19
CA ASP A 273 17.31 -36.05 25.61
C ASP A 273 17.48 -36.12 27.13
N ASP A 274 18.73 -36.15 27.60
CA ASP A 274 19.11 -36.18 29.02
C ASP A 274 19.71 -34.86 29.52
N THR A 275 19.44 -33.76 28.78
CA THR A 275 19.89 -32.42 29.10
C THR A 275 18.71 -31.48 29.29
N MET A 276 18.80 -30.59 30.27
CA MET A 276 17.82 -29.54 30.53
C MET A 276 18.51 -28.20 30.37
N THR A 277 18.08 -27.41 29.39
CA THR A 277 18.58 -26.04 29.20
C THR A 277 17.51 -25.06 29.68
N MET A 278 17.85 -24.17 30.60
CA MET A 278 16.92 -23.19 31.18
C MET A 278 17.58 -21.82 31.33
N ILE A 279 16.76 -20.78 31.36
CA ILE A 279 17.20 -19.42 31.71
C ILE A 279 16.83 -19.17 33.17
N THR A 280 17.78 -18.72 33.96
CA THR A 280 17.58 -18.32 35.35
C THR A 280 17.05 -16.90 35.41
N GLY A 281 16.36 -16.52 36.49
CA GLY A 281 15.86 -15.14 36.68
C GLY A 281 16.97 -14.08 36.86
N MET A 282 18.24 -14.47 36.80
CA MET A 282 19.40 -13.56 36.85
C MET A 282 20.06 -13.38 35.47
N GLY A 283 19.43 -13.85 34.39
CA GLY A 283 19.96 -13.73 33.03
C GLY A 283 21.10 -14.67 32.70
N TRP A 284 21.06 -15.89 33.23
CA TRP A 284 21.98 -16.95 32.83
C TRP A 284 21.25 -18.06 32.11
N ALA A 285 21.74 -18.45 30.93
CA ALA A 285 21.37 -19.73 30.32
C ALA A 285 22.25 -20.84 30.92
N VAL A 286 21.63 -21.92 31.39
CA VAL A 286 22.31 -23.03 32.05
C VAL A 286 21.85 -24.33 31.43
N ARG A 287 22.80 -25.20 31.09
CA ARG A 287 22.55 -26.57 30.63
C ARG A 287 22.98 -27.54 31.70
N VAL A 288 22.01 -28.31 32.20
CA VAL A 288 22.21 -29.33 33.22
C VAL A 288 22.06 -30.70 32.58
N THR A 289 23.11 -31.51 32.67
CA THR A 289 23.09 -32.93 32.27
C THR A 289 22.73 -33.82 33.46
N ARG A 290 22.43 -35.09 33.19
CA ARG A 290 22.28 -36.10 34.24
C ARG A 290 23.53 -36.26 35.09
N GLU A 291 24.72 -36.22 34.48
CA GLU A 291 25.99 -36.35 35.19
C GLU A 291 26.21 -35.20 36.19
N ASP A 292 25.82 -33.98 35.82
CA ASP A 292 25.89 -32.81 36.71
C ASP A 292 24.99 -32.97 37.93
N MET A 293 23.79 -33.50 37.72
CA MET A 293 22.86 -33.81 38.81
C MET A 293 23.35 -34.95 39.69
N ASP A 294 23.91 -36.03 39.11
CA ASP A 294 24.46 -37.15 39.86
C ASP A 294 25.61 -36.69 40.77
N ARG A 295 26.52 -35.85 40.26
CA ARG A 295 27.58 -35.22 41.07
C ARG A 295 27.01 -34.32 42.17
N THR A 296 25.96 -33.57 41.86
CA THR A 296 25.28 -32.71 42.85
C THR A 296 24.68 -33.55 43.98
N TYR A 297 24.07 -34.69 43.66
CA TYR A 297 23.51 -35.61 44.67
C TYR A 297 24.60 -36.27 45.51
N HIS A 298 25.73 -36.65 44.90
CA HIS A 298 26.89 -37.16 45.64
C HIS A 298 27.45 -36.11 46.61
N ALA A 299 27.67 -34.88 46.14
CA ALA A 299 28.13 -33.78 46.99
C ALA A 299 27.16 -33.48 48.15
N ALA A 300 25.85 -33.59 47.92
CA ALA A 300 24.85 -33.39 48.96
C ALA A 300 24.85 -34.47 50.05
N ILE A 301 25.24 -35.71 49.70
CA ILE A 301 25.42 -36.80 50.66
C ILE A 301 26.68 -36.56 51.49
N GLU A 302 27.79 -36.21 50.83
CA GLU A 302 29.09 -36.00 51.49
C GLU A 302 29.08 -34.81 52.46
N GLN A 303 28.37 -33.75 52.13
CA GLN A 303 28.29 -32.54 52.96
C GLN A 303 27.21 -32.61 54.05
N GLU A 304 26.55 -33.77 54.21
CA GLU A 304 25.42 -33.95 55.14
C GLU A 304 24.39 -32.80 55.04
N ALA A 305 24.11 -32.33 53.82
CA ALA A 305 23.28 -31.14 53.58
C ALA A 305 21.78 -31.32 53.90
N ARG A 306 21.46 -32.40 54.62
CA ARG A 306 20.12 -32.76 55.07
C ARG A 306 19.77 -31.97 56.33
N ASP A 307 18.54 -31.50 56.40
CA ASP A 307 17.97 -30.94 57.62
C ASP A 307 17.67 -32.04 58.66
N SER A 308 17.15 -31.65 59.82
CA SER A 308 16.75 -32.57 60.89
C SER A 308 15.66 -33.58 60.46
N GLU A 309 15.00 -33.36 59.33
CA GLU A 309 13.99 -34.26 58.74
C GLU A 309 14.55 -35.12 57.60
N GLY A 310 15.85 -35.02 57.29
CA GLY A 310 16.49 -35.76 56.21
C GLY A 310 16.27 -35.16 54.81
N ARG A 311 15.72 -33.95 54.71
CA ARG A 311 15.40 -33.28 53.43
C ARG A 311 16.48 -32.26 53.09
N ILE A 312 16.65 -31.99 51.79
CA ILE A 312 17.58 -30.98 51.29
C ILE A 312 16.76 -29.82 50.74
N SER A 313 17.04 -28.60 51.20
CA SER A 313 16.37 -27.41 50.67
C SER A 313 16.78 -27.14 49.22
N TYR A 314 15.86 -26.61 48.40
CA TYR A 314 16.17 -26.23 47.01
C TYR A 314 17.30 -25.20 46.91
N LYS A 315 17.43 -24.32 47.90
CA LYS A 315 18.52 -23.35 47.97
C LYS A 315 19.88 -24.03 48.17
N ALA A 316 19.96 -25.00 49.08
CA ALA A 316 21.18 -25.77 49.30
C ALA A 316 21.54 -26.60 48.06
N LEU A 317 20.55 -27.29 47.46
CA LEU A 317 20.75 -28.05 46.23
C LEU A 317 21.20 -27.17 45.06
N GLY A 318 20.59 -25.99 44.90
CA GLY A 318 20.98 -25.01 43.89
C GLY A 318 22.41 -24.50 44.08
N SER A 319 22.83 -24.21 45.32
CA SER A 319 24.21 -23.82 45.62
C SER A 319 25.22 -24.92 45.31
N MET A 320 24.86 -26.18 45.54
CA MET A 320 25.70 -27.32 45.20
C MET A 320 25.78 -27.52 43.69
N LEU A 321 24.65 -27.43 42.99
CA LEU A 321 24.61 -27.49 41.53
C LEU A 321 25.45 -26.38 40.89
N GLU A 322 25.34 -25.15 41.39
CA GLU A 322 26.16 -24.03 40.94
C GLU A 322 27.66 -24.32 41.10
N SER A 323 28.05 -24.93 42.22
CA SER A 323 29.44 -25.31 42.47
C SER A 323 29.93 -26.38 41.49
N VAL A 324 29.10 -27.38 41.19
CA VAL A 324 29.42 -28.43 40.20
C VAL A 324 29.58 -27.85 38.80
N LEU A 325 28.68 -26.97 38.38
CA LEU A 325 28.74 -26.33 37.07
C LEU A 325 29.99 -25.43 36.92
N ARG A 326 30.34 -24.68 37.98
CA ARG A 326 31.56 -23.85 38.00
C ARG A 326 32.86 -24.67 38.01
N GLN A 327 32.85 -25.91 38.50
CA GLN A 327 34.03 -26.78 38.40
C GLN A 327 34.25 -27.28 36.97
N HIS A 328 33.19 -27.41 36.19
CA HIS A 328 33.29 -27.76 34.77
C HIS A 328 33.98 -26.65 33.97
N THR A 329 33.70 -25.38 34.26
CA THR A 329 34.37 -24.26 33.58
C THR A 329 35.87 -24.23 33.85
N THR A 330 36.30 -24.56 35.08
CA THR A 330 37.74 -24.58 35.43
C THR A 330 38.51 -25.74 34.82
N ASN A 331 37.85 -26.88 34.54
CA ASN A 331 38.51 -28.06 33.98
C ASN A 331 38.67 -28.00 32.45
N VAL A 332 37.90 -27.15 31.76
CA VAL A 332 37.99 -26.97 30.30
C VAL A 332 39.05 -25.91 29.92
N THR A 333 39.41 -25.03 30.85
CA THR A 333 40.38 -23.93 30.63
C THR A 333 41.80 -24.21 31.13
N GLY A 334 42.07 -25.38 31.72
CA GLY A 334 43.38 -25.81 32.20
C GLY A 334 44.00 -26.90 31.33
#